data_AF-A0A2G1W5R7-F1
#
_entry.id   AF-A0A2G1W5R7-F1
#
_cell.length_a   1.000
_cell.length_b   1.000
_cell.length_c   1.000
_cell.angle_alpha   90.00
_cell.angle_beta   90.00
_cell.angle_gamma   90.00
#
_symmetry.space_group_name_H-M   'P 1'
#
loop_
_entity.id
_entity.type
_entity.pdbx_description
1 polymer ?
#
loop_
_entity_poly.entity_id
_entity_poly.type
_entity_poly.pdbx_seq_one_letter_code
_entity_poly.pdbx_strand_id
1 'polypeptide(L)'
;MNPTTESVVLLWSVPCFDRLQDNPFPVYNRTFKLDWSELSEEATREILEILDAEKPMRPSPSGFDTAVISFERSKREPDNRMLKYRKHFKEVDERQLEESFNNDLETIRRFTFVNLNREYFETEDGEEITHYDMIRHVSGQDKPVIVGDVECMRRIGVIPAKNDCGWSSKKANTVAQFLDVVVRIANSRWNSSGHSITFEIPRDGDSSKYPSSESRKLLAAAFPDDEETMSVLSYFRQLHAGDNLLVRACQCYTETVSDERKAFWVNERRSTFEKIVDSPPRPFNTIHNRRKILQMFMYGGGLLHADSRHGDEKKLNEFLEANGPTHSIAIFNSCLHDFLRIAASVHNVIKPDFYHWINEQGLDRPTRTNIREMFTRLED
;
A
#
# COMPACT_ATOMS: atom_id res chain seq x y z
N MET A 1 -40.89 -13.93 12.29
CA MET A 1 -39.67 -13.22 12.73
C MET A 1 -38.52 -14.19 12.67
N ASN A 2 -37.51 -13.93 11.83
CA ASN A 2 -36.33 -14.79 11.69
C ASN A 2 -35.37 -14.48 12.86
N PRO A 3 -35.11 -15.42 13.78
CA PRO A 3 -34.33 -15.19 15.01
C PRO A 3 -32.80 -15.03 14.78
N THR A 4 -32.36 -14.63 13.58
CA THR A 4 -30.93 -14.57 13.22
C THR A 4 -30.36 -13.15 13.20
N THR A 5 -31.15 -12.10 12.98
CA THR A 5 -30.66 -10.71 12.86
C THR A 5 -30.58 -9.96 14.17
N GLU A 6 -31.51 -10.17 15.10
CA GLU A 6 -31.54 -9.53 16.43
C GLU A 6 -30.30 -9.83 17.28
N SER A 7 -29.50 -10.82 16.86
CA SER A 7 -28.28 -11.24 17.55
C SER A 7 -26.99 -10.62 17.01
N VAL A 8 -27.05 -9.78 15.96
CA VAL A 8 -25.86 -9.14 15.36
C VAL A 8 -25.90 -7.62 15.55
N VAL A 9 -24.91 -7.08 16.27
CA VAL A 9 -24.67 -5.64 16.36
C VAL A 9 -23.56 -5.27 15.37
N LEU A 10 -23.92 -4.45 14.39
CA LEU A 10 -22.99 -3.90 13.38
C LEU A 10 -22.84 -2.40 13.60
N LEU A 11 -21.63 -1.98 13.98
CA LEU A 11 -21.29 -0.57 14.17
C LEU A 11 -20.43 -0.03 13.03
N TRP A 12 -20.51 1.27 12.80
CA TRP A 12 -19.67 1.99 11.85
C TRP A 12 -19.19 3.27 12.51
N SER A 13 -17.89 3.37 12.78
CA SER A 13 -17.25 4.62 13.18
C SER A 13 -16.79 5.35 11.92
N VAL A 14 -17.38 6.51 11.66
CA VAL A 14 -17.10 7.33 10.47
C VAL A 14 -16.38 8.61 10.91
N PRO A 15 -15.16 8.86 10.41
CA PRO A 15 -14.52 10.15 10.59
C PRO A 15 -15.24 11.22 9.75
N CYS A 16 -15.59 12.33 10.41
CA CYS A 16 -16.38 13.42 9.85
C CYS A 16 -15.56 14.72 9.79
N PHE A 17 -15.65 15.37 8.63
CA PHE A 17 -15.00 16.62 8.30
C PHE A 17 -16.04 17.73 8.24
N ASP A 18 -16.04 18.61 9.25
CA ASP A 18 -16.99 19.71 9.35
C ASP A 18 -16.43 20.96 8.65
N ARG A 19 -16.97 21.28 7.48
CA ARG A 19 -16.51 22.41 6.66
C ARG A 19 -16.75 23.78 7.29
N LEU A 20 -17.61 23.86 8.30
CA LEU A 20 -18.02 25.10 8.97
C LEU A 20 -17.05 25.52 10.06
N GLN A 21 -16.12 24.64 10.46
CA GLN A 21 -15.10 24.95 11.45
C GLN A 21 -13.93 25.72 10.83
N ASP A 22 -13.43 26.73 11.55
CA ASP A 22 -12.24 27.49 11.15
C ASP A 22 -10.99 26.59 11.02
N ASN A 23 -10.91 25.53 11.83
CA ASN A 23 -9.90 24.49 11.72
C ASN A 23 -10.56 23.09 11.80
N PRO A 24 -10.91 22.49 10.64
CA PRO A 24 -11.66 21.23 10.59
C PRO A 24 -10.79 19.98 10.83
N PHE A 25 -9.54 20.16 11.25
CA PHE A 25 -8.62 19.08 11.62
C PHE A 25 -8.20 19.16 13.10
N PRO A 26 -8.08 18.02 13.81
CA PRO A 26 -8.36 16.65 13.34
C PRO A 26 -9.86 16.40 13.12
N VAL A 27 -10.20 15.48 12.22
CA VAL A 27 -11.58 15.02 12.02
C VAL A 27 -12.12 14.39 13.31
N TYR A 28 -13.41 14.54 13.58
CA TYR A 28 -14.08 13.90 14.72
C TYR A 28 -14.82 12.64 14.25
N ASN A 29 -15.06 11.67 15.14
CA ASN A 29 -15.76 10.44 14.76
C ASN A 29 -17.23 10.51 15.16
N ARG A 30 -18.12 10.12 14.25
CA ARG A 30 -19.53 9.81 14.54
C ARG A 30 -19.71 8.29 14.51
N THR A 31 -20.47 7.75 15.45
CA THR A 31 -20.74 6.31 15.52
C THR A 31 -22.15 6.02 15.06
N PHE A 32 -22.29 5.04 14.18
CA PHE A 32 -23.58 4.62 13.66
C PHE A 32 -23.82 3.14 13.93
N LYS A 33 -25.08 2.77 14.18
CA LYS A 33 -25.56 1.40 14.36
C LYS A 33 -26.50 1.06 13.20
N LEU A 34 -26.33 -0.12 12.62
CA LEU A 34 -27.26 -0.61 11.60
C LEU A 34 -28.64 -0.84 12.22
N ASP A 35 -29.68 -0.25 11.61
CA ASP A 35 -31.07 -0.54 11.95
C ASP A 35 -31.60 -1.69 11.10
N TRP A 36 -31.58 -2.90 11.67
CA TRP A 36 -32.08 -4.10 11.01
C TRP A 36 -33.59 -4.05 10.70
N SER A 37 -34.36 -3.23 11.40
CA SER A 37 -35.82 -3.14 11.20
C SER A 37 -36.19 -2.44 9.89
N GLU A 38 -35.27 -1.64 9.34
CA GLU A 38 -35.46 -0.91 8.08
C GLU A 38 -34.96 -1.68 6.84
N LEU A 39 -34.36 -2.86 7.04
CA LEU A 39 -33.80 -3.67 5.97
C LEU A 39 -34.84 -4.63 5.39
N SER A 40 -34.81 -4.80 4.07
CA SER A 40 -35.50 -5.93 3.42
C SER A 40 -34.80 -7.26 3.75
N GLU A 41 -35.50 -8.37 3.55
CA GLU A 41 -34.89 -9.71 3.72
C GLU A 41 -33.70 -9.93 2.78
N GLU A 42 -33.77 -9.39 1.55
CA GLU A 42 -32.68 -9.46 0.58
C GLU A 42 -31.46 -8.66 1.04
N ALA A 43 -31.66 -7.42 1.52
CA ALA A 43 -30.61 -6.57 2.06
C ALA A 43 -29.93 -7.22 3.28
N THR A 44 -30.75 -7.78 4.16
CA THR A 44 -30.30 -8.55 5.32
C THR A 44 -29.37 -9.69 4.92
N ARG A 45 -29.79 -10.51 3.94
CA ARG A 45 -28.98 -11.64 3.45
C ARG A 45 -27.67 -11.16 2.85
N GLU A 46 -27.69 -10.12 2.03
CA GLU A 46 -26.48 -9.58 1.41
C GLU A 46 -25.49 -9.03 2.47
N ILE A 47 -25.97 -8.33 3.48
CA ILE A 47 -25.13 -7.85 4.60
C ILE A 47 -24.51 -9.04 5.35
N LEU A 48 -25.28 -10.08 5.66
CA LEU A 48 -24.76 -11.26 6.33
C LEU A 48 -23.71 -12.00 5.47
N GLU A 49 -23.92 -12.08 4.16
CA GLU A 49 -22.95 -12.63 3.21
C GLU A 49 -21.63 -11.82 3.20
N ILE A 50 -21.71 -10.48 3.21
CA ILE A 50 -20.54 -9.60 3.34
C ILE A 50 -19.78 -9.93 4.64
N LEU A 51 -20.48 -9.95 5.76
CA LEU A 51 -19.90 -10.21 7.08
C LEU A 51 -19.32 -11.62 7.21
N ASP A 52 -19.88 -12.62 6.53
CA ASP A 52 -19.37 -13.99 6.55
C ASP A 52 -18.20 -14.19 5.59
N ALA A 53 -18.16 -13.47 4.46
CA ALA A 53 -17.02 -13.44 3.55
C ALA A 53 -15.76 -12.83 4.20
N GLU A 54 -15.95 -11.92 5.16
CA GLU A 54 -14.89 -11.29 5.94
C GLU A 54 -14.23 -12.20 6.99
N LYS A 55 -14.73 -13.42 7.23
CA LYS A 55 -14.09 -14.37 8.17
C LYS A 55 -12.76 -14.89 7.59
N PRO A 56 -11.60 -14.55 8.16
CA PRO A 56 -10.37 -15.27 7.83
C PRO A 56 -10.47 -16.69 8.42
N MET A 57 -9.86 -17.69 7.77
CA MET A 57 -9.41 -18.89 8.50
C MET A 57 -8.36 -18.42 9.51
N ARG A 58 -8.78 -18.11 10.74
CA ARG A 58 -7.86 -17.66 11.78
C ARG A 58 -7.24 -18.88 12.45
N PRO A 59 -5.91 -18.95 12.58
CA PRO A 59 -5.29 -19.82 13.57
C PRO A 59 -5.82 -19.46 14.97
N SER A 60 -6.07 -20.46 15.80
CA SER A 60 -6.48 -20.23 17.19
C SER A 60 -5.29 -19.71 18.02
N PRO A 61 -5.50 -18.78 18.97
CA PRO A 61 -4.45 -18.35 19.88
C PRO A 61 -3.91 -19.52 20.71
N SER A 62 -2.64 -19.42 21.11
CA SER A 62 -1.96 -20.48 21.87
C SER A 62 -2.35 -20.51 23.36
N GLY A 63 -3.04 -19.47 23.86
CA GLY A 63 -3.52 -19.36 25.23
C GLY A 63 -4.61 -18.29 25.39
N PHE A 64 -5.14 -18.15 26.61
CA PHE A 64 -6.23 -17.20 26.92
C PHE A 64 -5.82 -15.71 26.91
N ASP A 65 -4.51 -15.43 27.02
CA ASP A 65 -3.94 -14.08 27.15
C ASP A 65 -3.28 -13.56 25.86
N THR A 66 -3.44 -14.27 24.73
CA THR A 66 -2.88 -13.86 23.44
C THR A 66 -3.97 -13.74 22.37
N ALA A 67 -3.75 -12.82 21.43
CA ALA A 67 -4.56 -12.68 20.22
C ALA A 67 -3.68 -12.91 18.97
N VAL A 68 -4.28 -13.45 17.92
CA VAL A 68 -3.59 -13.71 16.64
C VAL A 68 -4.09 -12.73 15.60
N ILE A 69 -3.17 -11.94 15.03
CA ILE A 69 -3.44 -11.03 13.91
C ILE A 69 -2.76 -11.61 12.67
N SER A 70 -3.54 -11.93 11.64
CA SER A 70 -3.01 -12.30 10.32
C SER A 70 -3.24 -11.15 9.33
N PHE A 71 -2.16 -10.68 8.73
CA PHE A 71 -2.17 -9.78 7.59
C PHE A 71 -2.00 -10.63 6.34
N GLU A 72 -3.09 -10.91 5.65
CA GLU A 72 -3.03 -11.53 4.33
C GLU A 72 -3.23 -10.43 3.29
N ARG A 73 -2.37 -10.39 2.27
CA ARG A 73 -2.70 -9.79 0.98
C ARG A 73 -3.71 -10.72 0.31
N SER A 74 -4.87 -10.71 0.90
CA SER A 74 -6.04 -11.47 0.51
C SER A 74 -6.43 -11.09 -0.92
N LYS A 75 -6.77 -12.08 -1.76
CA LYS A 75 -7.58 -11.84 -2.97
C LYS A 75 -9.02 -11.44 -2.63
N ARG A 76 -9.43 -11.57 -1.36
CA ARG A 76 -10.72 -11.14 -0.82
C ARG A 76 -10.58 -9.71 -0.34
N GLU A 77 -11.13 -8.84 -1.17
CA GLU A 77 -11.29 -7.41 -0.98
C GLU A 77 -12.34 -7.15 0.12
N PRO A 78 -12.06 -6.35 1.17
CA PRO A 78 -13.09 -5.67 1.96
C PRO A 78 -14.19 -5.10 1.05
N ASP A 79 -15.45 -5.25 1.48
CA ASP A 79 -16.56 -5.18 0.54
C ASP A 79 -17.22 -3.80 0.52
N ASN A 80 -16.94 -3.01 -0.52
CA ASN A 80 -17.58 -1.72 -0.74
C ASN A 80 -19.10 -1.83 -0.95
N ARG A 81 -19.68 -3.03 -1.12
CA ARG A 81 -21.13 -3.22 -1.14
C ARG A 81 -21.80 -2.77 0.17
N MET A 82 -21.08 -2.73 1.30
CA MET A 82 -21.64 -2.20 2.55
C MET A 82 -22.09 -0.74 2.43
N LEU A 83 -21.46 0.06 1.56
CA LEU A 83 -21.85 1.46 1.31
C LEU A 83 -23.27 1.60 0.76
N LYS A 84 -23.79 0.60 0.04
CA LYS A 84 -25.18 0.55 -0.44
C LYS A 84 -26.19 0.67 0.71
N TYR A 85 -25.78 0.23 1.91
CA TYR A 85 -26.61 0.19 3.10
C TYR A 85 -26.37 1.35 4.06
N ARG A 86 -25.48 2.31 3.72
CA ARG A 86 -25.12 3.44 4.59
C ARG A 86 -26.33 4.20 5.15
N LYS A 87 -27.39 4.37 4.36
CA LYS A 87 -28.63 5.06 4.78
C LYS A 87 -29.39 4.37 5.92
N HIS A 88 -29.16 3.08 6.16
CA HIS A 88 -29.80 2.31 7.23
C HIS A 88 -28.99 2.34 8.53
N PHE A 89 -27.85 3.03 8.54
CA PHE A 89 -27.06 3.24 9.74
C PHE A 89 -27.52 4.53 10.42
N LYS A 90 -28.03 4.39 11.65
CA LYS A 90 -28.50 5.49 12.48
C LYS A 90 -27.40 5.91 13.43
N GLU A 91 -27.21 7.22 13.56
CA GLU A 91 -26.25 7.76 14.53
C GLU A 91 -26.70 7.38 15.93
N VAL A 92 -25.74 6.96 16.75
CA VAL A 92 -25.95 6.61 18.14
C VAL A 92 -24.93 7.35 18.98
N ASP A 93 -25.40 7.94 20.08
CA ASP A 93 -24.50 8.52 21.06
C ASP A 93 -23.88 7.43 21.96
N GLU A 94 -22.84 7.79 22.70
CA GLU A 94 -22.11 6.87 23.59
C GLU A 94 -23.04 6.25 24.65
N ARG A 95 -24.01 7.02 25.14
CA ARG A 95 -24.98 6.56 26.14
C ARG A 95 -25.94 5.53 25.56
N GLN A 96 -26.43 5.71 24.34
CA GLN A 96 -27.30 4.76 23.63
C GLN A 96 -26.55 3.46 23.29
N LEU A 97 -25.25 3.56 23.01
CA LEU A 97 -24.38 2.38 22.87
C LEU A 97 -24.27 1.64 24.20
N GLU A 98 -23.93 2.33 25.30
CA GLU A 98 -23.86 1.74 26.64
C GLU A 98 -25.17 1.09 27.07
N GLU A 99 -26.31 1.77 26.86
CA GLU A 99 -27.64 1.24 27.15
C GLU A 99 -27.97 0.01 26.28
N SER A 100 -27.57 0.01 25.00
CA SER A 100 -27.73 -1.16 24.12
C SER A 100 -26.90 -2.34 24.60
N PHE A 101 -25.66 -2.13 25.04
CA PHE A 101 -24.85 -3.22 25.58
C PHE A 101 -25.39 -3.71 26.92
N ASN A 102 -25.73 -2.82 27.84
CA ASN A 102 -26.16 -3.23 29.18
C ASN A 102 -27.52 -3.95 29.19
N ASN A 103 -28.43 -3.64 28.26
CA ASN A 103 -29.77 -4.25 28.22
C ASN A 103 -29.83 -5.54 27.38
N ASP A 104 -28.97 -5.72 26.37
CA ASP A 104 -29.06 -6.83 25.39
C ASP A 104 -27.87 -7.82 25.43
N LEU A 105 -27.05 -7.81 26.48
CA LEU A 105 -25.89 -8.70 26.60
C LEU A 105 -26.23 -10.21 26.49
N GLU A 106 -27.44 -10.62 26.89
CA GLU A 106 -27.89 -12.01 26.79
C GLU A 106 -28.36 -12.42 25.38
N THR A 107 -28.69 -11.46 24.51
CA THR A 107 -29.26 -11.69 23.16
C THR A 107 -28.26 -11.43 22.03
N ILE A 108 -27.24 -10.60 22.25
CA ILE A 108 -26.19 -10.31 21.25
C ILE A 108 -25.24 -11.52 21.10
N ARG A 109 -25.27 -12.19 19.95
CA ARG A 109 -24.36 -13.30 19.61
C ARG A 109 -23.13 -12.87 18.82
N ARG A 110 -23.20 -11.73 18.13
CA ARG A 110 -22.11 -11.23 17.28
C ARG A 110 -22.04 -9.70 17.35
N PHE A 111 -20.86 -9.19 17.63
CA PHE A 111 -20.52 -7.78 17.58
C PHE A 111 -19.43 -7.56 16.53
N THR A 112 -19.59 -6.62 15.62
CA THR A 112 -18.60 -6.35 14.57
C THR A 112 -18.66 -4.92 14.05
N PHE A 113 -17.60 -4.48 13.38
CA PHE A 113 -17.50 -3.16 12.78
C PHE A 113 -17.52 -3.27 11.26
N VAL A 114 -18.09 -2.27 10.58
CA VAL A 114 -17.97 -2.13 9.14
C VAL A 114 -16.50 -1.98 8.74
N ASN A 115 -16.05 -2.81 7.81
CA ASN A 115 -14.70 -2.79 7.28
C ASN A 115 -14.75 -2.45 5.79
N LEU A 116 -14.19 -1.31 5.40
CA LEU A 116 -14.18 -0.86 4.01
C LEU A 116 -12.80 -1.02 3.38
N ASN A 117 -12.81 -1.10 2.05
CA ASN A 117 -11.59 -1.26 1.25
C ASN A 117 -10.89 0.06 0.91
N ARG A 118 -11.35 1.15 1.51
CA ARG A 118 -10.87 2.50 1.27
C ARG A 118 -11.06 3.35 2.52
N GLU A 119 -10.29 4.42 2.60
CA GLU A 119 -10.62 5.50 3.52
C GLU A 119 -11.99 6.08 3.16
N TYR A 120 -12.84 6.26 4.16
CA TYR A 120 -14.19 6.78 4.01
C TYR A 120 -14.39 7.89 5.04
N PHE A 121 -14.70 9.08 4.56
CA PHE A 121 -14.98 10.26 5.37
C PHE A 121 -16.34 10.83 4.98
N GLU A 122 -17.00 11.49 5.91
CA GLU A 122 -18.25 12.21 5.64
C GLU A 122 -18.13 13.69 5.99
N THR A 123 -18.94 14.53 5.36
CA THR A 123 -19.15 15.92 5.79
C THR A 123 -20.06 15.98 7.02
N GLU A 124 -20.24 17.17 7.57
CA GLU A 124 -21.25 17.47 8.59
C GLU A 124 -22.67 16.99 8.19
N ASP A 125 -22.99 17.02 6.90
CA ASP A 125 -24.28 16.60 6.33
C ASP A 125 -24.40 15.09 6.07
N GLY A 126 -23.33 14.32 6.32
CA GLY A 126 -23.30 12.87 6.04
C GLY A 126 -23.02 12.51 4.57
N GLU A 127 -22.56 13.47 3.76
CA GLU A 127 -22.13 13.21 2.38
C GLU A 127 -20.69 12.71 2.34
N GLU A 128 -20.39 11.73 1.48
CA GLU A 128 -19.02 11.24 1.33
C GLU A 128 -18.08 12.35 0.84
N ILE A 129 -16.91 12.49 1.49
CA ILE A 129 -15.84 13.41 1.11
C ILE A 129 -14.52 12.67 1.02
N THR A 130 -13.70 13.02 0.01
CA THR A 130 -12.36 12.43 -0.12
C THR A 130 -11.34 13.23 0.67
N HIS A 131 -10.25 12.61 1.10
CA HIS A 131 -9.12 13.32 1.71
C HIS A 131 -8.56 14.42 0.81
N TYR A 132 -8.59 14.22 -0.51
CA TYR A 132 -8.24 15.26 -1.47
C TYR A 132 -9.14 16.49 -1.36
N ASP A 133 -10.45 16.28 -1.31
CA ASP A 133 -11.42 17.38 -1.23
C ASP A 133 -11.38 18.09 0.13
N MET A 134 -11.08 17.36 1.21
CA MET A 134 -10.81 17.96 2.53
C MET A 134 -9.61 18.92 2.46
N ILE A 135 -8.48 18.49 1.90
CA ILE A 135 -7.29 19.34 1.78
C ILE A 135 -7.54 20.49 0.80
N ARG A 136 -8.28 20.27 -0.28
CA ARG A 136 -8.68 21.32 -1.24
C ARG A 136 -9.50 22.41 -0.55
N HIS A 137 -10.46 22.03 0.30
CA HIS A 137 -11.27 22.96 1.09
C HIS A 137 -10.40 23.81 2.02
N VAL A 138 -9.56 23.17 2.84
CA VAL A 138 -8.74 23.88 3.84
C VAL A 138 -7.64 24.74 3.21
N SER A 139 -6.99 24.25 2.17
CA SER A 139 -5.89 24.97 1.52
C SER A 139 -6.36 26.07 0.57
N GLY A 140 -7.62 26.02 0.12
CA GLY A 140 -8.15 26.90 -0.93
C GLY A 140 -7.50 26.71 -2.31
N GLN A 141 -6.64 25.69 -2.49
CA GLN A 141 -5.95 25.43 -3.75
C GLN A 141 -6.83 24.56 -4.66
N ASP A 142 -7.00 24.92 -5.94
CA ASP A 142 -7.82 24.12 -6.85
C ASP A 142 -7.31 22.68 -7.05
N LYS A 143 -5.97 22.53 -7.07
CA LYS A 143 -5.30 21.23 -7.19
C LYS A 143 -4.17 21.09 -6.18
N PRO A 144 -4.46 20.79 -4.90
CA PRO A 144 -3.45 20.69 -3.86
C PRO A 144 -2.51 19.51 -4.13
N VAL A 145 -1.24 19.68 -3.74
CA VAL A 145 -0.24 18.61 -3.76
C VAL A 145 -0.24 17.93 -2.40
N ILE A 146 -0.70 16.68 -2.36
CA ILE A 146 -0.69 15.87 -1.14
C ILE A 146 0.50 14.92 -1.20
N VAL A 147 1.43 15.08 -0.26
CA VAL A 147 2.69 14.32 -0.24
C VAL A 147 2.39 12.84 -0.07
N GLY A 148 2.87 12.04 -1.02
CA GLY A 148 2.70 10.59 -1.04
C GLY A 148 1.38 10.06 -1.55
N ASP A 149 0.42 10.95 -1.83
CA ASP A 149 -0.78 10.60 -2.57
C ASP A 149 -0.53 10.74 -4.08
N VAL A 150 -0.68 9.65 -4.83
CA VAL A 150 -0.52 9.65 -6.29
C VAL A 150 -1.77 10.16 -7.02
N GLU A 151 -2.95 10.08 -6.39
CA GLU A 151 -4.21 10.52 -6.98
C GLU A 151 -4.23 12.04 -7.17
N CYS A 152 -3.64 12.80 -6.24
CA CYS A 152 -3.49 14.25 -6.42
C CYS A 152 -2.71 14.60 -7.71
N MET A 153 -1.69 13.80 -8.08
CA MET A 153 -0.92 13.98 -9.31
C MET A 153 -1.72 13.57 -10.55
N ARG A 154 -2.54 12.52 -10.46
CA ARG A 154 -3.45 12.12 -11.55
C ARG A 154 -4.47 13.21 -11.88
N ARG A 155 -4.97 13.93 -10.87
CA ARG A 155 -5.89 15.08 -11.04
C ARG A 155 -5.24 16.31 -11.68
N ILE A 156 -3.92 16.48 -11.54
CA ILE A 156 -3.17 17.50 -12.29
C ILE A 156 -3.25 17.22 -13.79
N GLY A 157 -3.24 15.94 -14.19
CA GLY A 157 -3.32 15.51 -15.58
C GLY A 157 -1.97 15.48 -16.28
N VAL A 158 -1.95 15.28 -17.59
CA VAL A 158 -0.72 15.24 -18.39
C VAL A 158 -0.09 16.63 -18.48
N ILE A 159 1.24 16.70 -18.32
CA ILE A 159 1.99 17.97 -18.35
C ILE A 159 3.00 17.95 -19.49
N PRO A 160 3.10 19.03 -20.29
CA PRO A 160 4.09 19.14 -21.36
C PRO A 160 5.53 19.20 -20.80
N ALA A 161 6.50 18.78 -21.60
CA ALA A 161 7.90 19.02 -21.29
C ALA A 161 8.21 20.53 -21.36
N LYS A 162 9.22 20.97 -20.61
CA LYS A 162 9.88 22.26 -20.80
C LYS A 162 10.49 22.27 -22.21
N ASN A 163 10.34 23.38 -22.94
CA ASN A 163 10.94 23.61 -24.27
C ASN A 163 12.46 23.84 -24.19
N ASP A 164 13.18 23.00 -23.43
CA ASP A 164 14.61 23.12 -23.22
C ASP A 164 15.35 21.95 -23.87
N CYS A 165 16.47 22.25 -24.52
CA CYS A 165 17.28 21.38 -25.37
C CYS A 165 18.04 20.26 -24.60
N GLY A 166 17.70 20.02 -23.34
CA GLY A 166 18.34 19.04 -22.48
C GLY A 166 17.76 17.61 -22.54
N TRP A 167 16.67 17.39 -23.28
CA TRP A 167 16.15 16.03 -23.52
C TRP A 167 17.03 15.29 -24.54
N SER A 168 17.21 13.98 -24.33
CA SER A 168 17.99 13.14 -25.25
C SER A 168 17.52 11.69 -25.23
N SER A 169 17.87 10.95 -26.28
CA SER A 169 17.68 9.49 -26.35
C SER A 169 18.21 8.72 -25.12
N LYS A 170 19.30 9.21 -24.48
CA LYS A 170 19.84 8.61 -23.25
C LYS A 170 18.90 8.78 -22.05
N LYS A 171 18.31 9.97 -21.90
CA LYS A 171 17.29 10.24 -20.86
C LYS A 171 16.03 9.44 -21.14
N ALA A 172 15.59 9.40 -22.40
CA ALA A 172 14.46 8.60 -22.83
C ALA A 172 14.63 7.11 -22.51
N ASN A 173 15.82 6.54 -22.78
CA ASN A 173 16.16 5.17 -22.40
C ASN A 173 16.14 4.91 -20.90
N THR A 174 16.58 5.89 -20.10
CA THR A 174 16.59 5.78 -18.63
C THR A 174 15.15 5.74 -18.08
N VAL A 175 14.30 6.65 -18.54
CA VAL A 175 12.88 6.69 -18.15
C VAL A 175 12.16 5.43 -18.64
N ALA A 176 12.33 5.05 -19.91
CA ALA A 176 11.73 3.83 -20.45
C ALA A 176 12.14 2.58 -19.67
N GLN A 177 13.43 2.43 -19.33
CA GLN A 177 13.91 1.31 -18.51
C GLN A 177 13.22 1.26 -17.15
N PHE A 178 13.11 2.40 -16.48
CA PHE A 178 12.41 2.49 -15.20
C PHE A 178 10.96 2.05 -15.32
N LEU A 179 10.24 2.55 -16.33
CA LEU A 179 8.84 2.18 -16.55
C LEU A 179 8.69 0.67 -16.79
N ASP A 180 9.53 0.08 -17.64
CA ASP A 180 9.51 -1.35 -17.93
C ASP A 180 9.83 -2.21 -16.70
N VAL A 181 10.84 -1.82 -15.92
CA VAL A 181 11.25 -2.51 -14.68
C VAL A 181 10.09 -2.56 -13.69
N VAL A 182 9.40 -1.44 -13.47
CA VAL A 182 8.26 -1.38 -12.55
C VAL A 182 7.10 -2.25 -13.04
N VAL A 183 6.78 -2.22 -14.34
CA VAL A 183 5.72 -3.06 -14.92
C VAL A 183 6.05 -4.54 -14.79
N ARG A 184 7.31 -4.94 -15.03
CA ARG A 184 7.76 -6.33 -14.89
C ARG A 184 7.63 -6.84 -13.46
N ILE A 185 7.99 -6.04 -12.46
CA ILE A 185 7.79 -6.40 -11.05
C ILE A 185 6.28 -6.47 -10.73
N ALA A 186 5.50 -5.46 -11.12
CA ALA A 186 4.08 -5.37 -10.81
C ALA A 186 3.27 -6.54 -11.41
N ASN A 187 3.62 -6.98 -12.62
CA ASN A 187 2.97 -8.09 -13.33
C ASN A 187 3.61 -9.46 -13.03
N SER A 188 4.64 -9.51 -12.17
CA SER A 188 5.31 -10.77 -11.81
C SER A 188 4.40 -11.66 -10.98
N ARG A 189 4.67 -12.98 -11.04
CA ARG A 189 4.03 -13.93 -10.12
C ARG A 189 4.33 -13.58 -8.67
N TRP A 190 5.57 -13.20 -8.35
CA TRP A 190 5.98 -12.72 -7.03
C TRP A 190 5.00 -11.68 -6.48
N ASN A 191 4.62 -10.64 -7.23
CA ASN A 191 3.69 -9.62 -6.72
C ASN A 191 2.24 -10.11 -6.63
N SER A 192 1.83 -11.02 -7.52
CA SER A 192 0.44 -11.53 -7.61
C SER A 192 0.14 -12.72 -6.69
N SER A 193 1.17 -13.40 -6.20
CA SER A 193 1.06 -14.54 -5.28
C SER A 193 0.50 -14.09 -3.92
N GLY A 194 -0.15 -15.00 -3.20
CA GLY A 194 -0.70 -14.70 -1.88
C GLY A 194 0.42 -14.44 -0.89
N HIS A 195 0.44 -13.26 -0.26
CA HIS A 195 1.37 -12.95 0.83
C HIS A 195 0.60 -12.99 2.13
N SER A 196 1.08 -13.69 3.15
CA SER A 196 0.51 -13.61 4.48
C SER A 196 1.57 -13.50 5.55
N ILE A 197 1.26 -12.74 6.59
CA ILE A 197 2.11 -12.58 7.77
C ILE A 197 1.21 -12.66 8.99
N THR A 198 1.44 -13.64 9.85
CA THR A 198 0.65 -13.87 11.06
C THR A 198 1.48 -13.60 12.30
N PHE A 199 0.98 -12.74 13.17
CA PHE A 199 1.57 -12.38 14.46
C PHE A 199 0.69 -12.84 15.62
N GLU A 200 1.34 -13.20 16.71
CA GLU A 200 0.73 -13.30 18.05
C GLU A 200 1.07 -12.02 18.82
N ILE A 201 0.05 -11.46 19.47
CA ILE A 201 0.13 -10.24 20.27
C ILE A 201 -0.48 -10.50 21.68
N PRO A 202 0.00 -9.82 22.73
CA PRO A 202 -0.64 -9.85 24.04
C PRO A 202 -2.06 -9.27 23.99
N ARG A 203 -3.02 -9.85 24.71
CA ARG A 203 -4.43 -9.43 24.72
C ARG A 203 -4.66 -8.03 25.29
N ASP A 204 -3.81 -7.62 26.24
CA ASP A 204 -3.82 -6.28 26.86
C ASP A 204 -2.91 -5.27 26.13
N GLY A 205 -2.27 -5.70 25.04
CA GLY A 205 -1.53 -4.80 24.17
C GLY A 205 -2.50 -3.88 23.45
N ASP A 206 -2.26 -2.58 23.51
CA ASP A 206 -3.03 -1.57 22.77
C ASP A 206 -3.08 -1.96 21.28
N SER A 207 -4.20 -2.50 20.82
CA SER A 207 -4.39 -2.96 19.43
C SER A 207 -4.49 -1.80 18.43
N SER A 208 -4.71 -0.57 18.92
CA SER A 208 -4.72 0.66 18.12
C SER A 208 -3.31 1.19 17.85
N LYS A 209 -2.34 0.86 18.72
CA LYS A 209 -0.93 1.05 18.45
C LYS A 209 -0.42 -0.21 17.80
N TYR A 210 0.14 -0.12 16.60
CA TYR A 210 0.97 -1.20 16.06
C TYR A 210 1.88 -1.68 17.19
N PRO A 211 1.74 -2.92 17.74
CA PRO A 211 2.49 -3.34 18.92
C PRO A 211 3.98 -3.12 18.69
N SER A 212 4.74 -2.67 19.70
CA SER A 212 6.19 -2.51 19.55
C SER A 212 6.82 -3.83 19.06
N SER A 213 7.90 -3.77 18.29
CA SER A 213 8.58 -4.97 17.75
C SER A 213 8.91 -6.02 18.80
N GLU A 214 9.06 -5.62 20.06
CA GLU A 214 9.38 -6.46 21.22
C GLU A 214 8.20 -7.28 21.75
N SER A 215 6.96 -6.89 21.44
CA SER A 215 5.73 -7.55 21.90
C SER A 215 5.08 -8.46 20.85
N ARG A 216 5.66 -8.56 19.64
CA ARG A 216 5.12 -9.38 18.55
C ARG A 216 5.92 -10.66 18.38
N LYS A 217 5.24 -11.80 18.43
CA LYS A 217 5.81 -13.06 17.97
C LYS A 217 5.27 -13.37 16.59
N LEU A 218 6.14 -13.36 15.57
CA LEU A 218 5.75 -13.81 14.23
C LEU A 218 5.49 -15.32 14.28
N LEU A 219 4.26 -15.75 14.00
CA LEU A 219 3.84 -17.15 14.00
C LEU A 219 4.08 -17.82 12.65
N ALA A 220 3.71 -17.14 11.57
CA ALA A 220 3.80 -17.68 10.22
C ALA A 220 4.00 -16.55 9.23
N ALA A 221 4.65 -16.86 8.11
CA ALA A 221 4.65 -15.99 6.96
C ALA A 221 4.66 -16.83 5.68
N ALA A 222 3.77 -16.51 4.75
CA ALA A 222 3.72 -17.10 3.42
C ALA A 222 4.15 -16.06 2.39
N PHE A 223 5.13 -16.44 1.58
CA PHE A 223 5.70 -15.61 0.52
C PHE A 223 5.80 -16.43 -0.77
N PRO A 224 5.98 -15.76 -1.92
CA PRO A 224 6.28 -16.42 -3.19
C PRO A 224 7.46 -17.37 -3.05
N ASP A 225 7.48 -18.44 -3.86
CA ASP A 225 8.58 -19.40 -3.86
C ASP A 225 9.90 -18.78 -4.36
N ASP A 226 10.97 -19.57 -4.28
CA ASP A 226 12.31 -19.13 -4.68
C ASP A 226 12.37 -18.73 -6.16
N GLU A 227 11.70 -19.46 -7.06
CA GLU A 227 11.71 -19.15 -8.50
C GLU A 227 11.01 -17.81 -8.77
N GLU A 228 9.83 -17.62 -8.20
CA GLU A 228 9.06 -16.38 -8.30
C GLU A 228 9.84 -15.20 -7.74
N THR A 229 10.45 -15.37 -6.57
CA THR A 229 11.26 -14.32 -5.92
C THR A 229 12.49 -13.99 -6.77
N MET A 230 13.25 -14.98 -7.19
CA MET A 230 14.47 -14.82 -8.00
C MET A 230 14.18 -14.10 -9.33
N SER A 231 13.01 -14.33 -9.92
CA SER A 231 12.60 -13.69 -11.17
C SER A 231 12.53 -12.15 -11.09
N VAL A 232 12.34 -11.58 -9.89
CA VAL A 232 12.20 -10.13 -9.68
C VAL A 232 13.41 -9.46 -9.02
N LEU A 233 14.31 -10.21 -8.39
CA LEU A 233 15.42 -9.61 -7.63
C LEU A 233 16.37 -8.79 -8.51
N SER A 234 16.62 -9.21 -9.74
CA SER A 234 17.44 -8.43 -10.69
C SER A 234 16.82 -7.07 -11.03
N TYR A 235 15.49 -6.97 -11.05
CA TYR A 235 14.76 -5.72 -11.29
C TYR A 235 14.80 -4.82 -10.05
N PHE A 236 14.61 -5.38 -8.85
CA PHE A 236 14.79 -4.61 -7.61
C PHE A 236 16.22 -4.07 -7.48
N ARG A 237 17.22 -4.88 -7.81
CA ARG A 237 18.62 -4.43 -7.84
C ARG A 237 18.81 -3.21 -8.73
N GLN A 238 18.24 -3.23 -9.94
CA GLN A 238 18.31 -2.10 -10.86
C GLN A 238 17.72 -0.82 -10.27
N LEU A 239 16.64 -0.91 -9.47
CA LEU A 239 16.00 0.26 -8.88
C LEU A 239 16.91 1.02 -7.90
N HIS A 240 17.73 0.33 -7.08
CA HIS A 240 18.41 0.95 -5.93
C HIS A 240 19.94 0.77 -5.86
N ALA A 241 20.51 -0.21 -6.57
CA ALA A 241 21.94 -0.55 -6.46
C ALA A 241 22.78 0.32 -7.40
N GLY A 242 23.82 -0.25 -8.02
CA GLY A 242 24.73 0.49 -8.91
C GLY A 242 24.04 1.22 -10.06
N ASP A 243 22.95 0.66 -10.59
CA ASP A 243 22.17 1.29 -11.66
C ASP A 243 21.42 2.55 -11.21
N ASN A 244 21.01 2.59 -9.94
CA ASN A 244 20.23 3.65 -9.28
C ASN A 244 19.07 4.18 -10.15
N LEU A 245 18.35 3.25 -10.79
CA LEU A 245 17.47 3.54 -11.90
C LEU A 245 16.30 4.47 -11.52
N LEU A 246 15.71 4.29 -10.34
CA LEU A 246 14.62 5.15 -9.87
C LEU A 246 15.08 6.59 -9.73
N VAL A 247 16.22 6.80 -9.04
CA VAL A 247 16.77 8.14 -8.78
C VAL A 247 17.10 8.84 -10.10
N ARG A 248 17.73 8.12 -11.04
CA ARG A 248 18.08 8.66 -12.35
C ARG A 248 16.84 8.98 -13.21
N ALA A 249 15.82 8.13 -13.18
CA ALA A 249 14.57 8.39 -13.88
C ALA A 249 13.84 9.60 -13.30
N CYS A 250 13.78 9.73 -11.97
CA CYS A 250 13.24 10.92 -11.30
C CYS A 250 14.01 12.18 -11.70
N GLN A 251 15.35 12.15 -11.71
CA GLN A 251 16.18 13.29 -12.14
C GLN A 251 15.87 13.70 -13.58
N CYS A 252 15.91 12.73 -14.52
CA CYS A 252 15.58 12.98 -15.92
C CYS A 252 14.19 13.62 -16.06
N TYR A 253 13.20 13.11 -15.33
CA TYR A 253 11.85 13.66 -15.34
C TYR A 253 11.77 15.07 -14.75
N THR A 254 12.37 15.33 -13.58
CA THR A 254 12.30 16.63 -12.91
C THR A 254 13.01 17.75 -13.66
N GLU A 255 14.06 17.41 -14.41
CA GLU A 255 14.74 18.34 -15.33
C GLU A 255 13.85 18.72 -16.53
N THR A 256 12.94 17.84 -16.93
CA THR A 256 12.16 17.97 -18.17
C THR A 256 10.72 18.42 -17.95
N VAL A 257 10.05 18.07 -16.85
CA VAL A 257 8.65 18.44 -16.62
C VAL A 257 8.50 19.96 -16.42
N SER A 258 7.49 20.56 -17.06
CA SER A 258 7.23 22.01 -16.98
C SER A 258 6.51 22.46 -15.71
N ASP A 259 5.74 21.58 -15.06
CA ASP A 259 4.99 21.90 -13.84
C ASP A 259 5.83 21.64 -12.58
N GLU A 260 6.02 22.71 -11.79
CA GLU A 260 6.82 22.68 -10.56
C GLU A 260 6.23 21.77 -9.47
N ARG A 261 4.90 21.61 -9.42
CA ARG A 261 4.23 20.77 -8.42
C ARG A 261 4.55 19.30 -8.65
N LYS A 262 4.46 18.85 -9.91
CA LYS A 262 4.87 17.49 -10.29
C LYS A 262 6.37 17.27 -10.08
N ALA A 263 7.21 18.25 -10.43
CA ALA A 263 8.65 18.18 -10.17
C ALA A 263 8.94 18.02 -8.68
N PHE A 264 8.31 18.83 -7.83
CA PHE A 264 8.41 18.76 -6.38
C PHE A 264 7.98 17.39 -5.85
N TRP A 265 6.80 16.90 -6.23
CA TRP A 265 6.26 15.63 -5.74
C TRP A 265 7.16 14.44 -6.13
N VAL A 266 7.63 14.39 -7.39
CA VAL A 266 8.54 13.31 -7.84
C VAL A 266 9.89 13.40 -7.13
N ASN A 267 10.40 14.61 -6.88
CA ASN A 267 11.62 14.81 -6.12
C ASN A 267 11.48 14.40 -4.64
N GLU A 268 10.33 14.67 -4.03
CA GLU A 268 10.05 14.20 -2.67
C GLU A 268 10.02 12.68 -2.61
N ARG A 269 9.31 11.99 -3.52
CA ARG A 269 9.32 10.52 -3.61
C ARG A 269 10.71 9.94 -3.85
N ARG A 270 11.53 10.60 -4.66
CA ARG A 270 12.96 10.25 -4.85
C ARG A 270 13.71 10.30 -3.52
N SER A 271 13.59 11.40 -2.79
CA SER A 271 14.22 11.55 -1.47
C SER A 271 13.66 10.57 -0.43
N THR A 272 12.37 10.24 -0.47
CA THR A 272 11.80 9.18 0.37
C THR A 272 12.44 7.84 0.05
N PHE A 273 12.59 7.50 -1.23
CA PHE A 273 13.19 6.25 -1.67
C PHE A 273 14.63 6.10 -1.17
N GLU A 274 15.46 7.14 -1.38
CA GLU A 274 16.85 7.15 -0.91
C GLU A 274 16.93 6.94 0.62
N LYS A 275 16.08 7.64 1.38
CA LYS A 275 15.99 7.44 2.85
C LYS A 275 15.52 6.04 3.23
N ILE A 276 14.55 5.47 2.52
CA ILE A 276 14.02 4.13 2.81
C ILE A 276 15.07 3.06 2.54
N VAL A 277 15.78 3.13 1.42
CA VAL A 277 16.83 2.18 1.05
C VAL A 277 17.91 2.09 2.15
N ASP A 278 18.28 3.23 2.73
CA ASP A 278 19.34 3.31 3.73
C ASP A 278 18.85 3.28 5.19
N SER A 279 17.56 3.04 5.43
CA SER A 279 16.98 2.87 6.77
C SER A 279 16.61 1.40 7.08
N PRO A 280 16.48 1.02 8.36
CA PRO A 280 15.98 -0.28 8.76
C PRO A 280 14.51 -0.51 8.33
N PRO A 281 14.13 -1.74 7.92
CA PRO A 281 12.74 -2.12 7.61
C PRO A 281 11.84 -1.98 8.83
N ARG A 282 10.82 -1.11 8.75
CA ARG A 282 9.79 -1.00 9.81
C ARG A 282 8.61 -1.90 9.47
N PRO A 283 7.98 -2.57 10.44
CA PRO A 283 8.16 -2.44 11.90
C PRO A 283 9.25 -3.34 12.50
N PHE A 284 10.10 -3.97 11.69
CA PHE A 284 11.09 -4.93 12.16
C PHE A 284 12.29 -4.23 12.85
N ASN A 285 12.74 -4.77 13.98
CA ASN A 285 13.91 -4.22 14.67
C ASN A 285 15.18 -4.94 14.18
N THR A 286 15.78 -4.42 13.11
CA THR A 286 17.00 -5.01 12.53
C THR A 286 18.15 -4.03 12.52
N ILE A 287 19.36 -4.51 12.84
CA ILE A 287 20.59 -3.69 12.79
C ILE A 287 21.02 -3.33 11.35
N HIS A 288 20.51 -4.05 10.35
CA HIS A 288 20.81 -3.83 8.95
C HIS A 288 19.76 -2.93 8.30
N ASN A 289 20.18 -2.09 7.35
CA ASN A 289 19.26 -1.35 6.51
C ASN A 289 18.78 -2.20 5.33
N ARG A 290 17.72 -1.75 4.64
CA ARG A 290 17.11 -2.48 3.52
C ARG A 290 18.13 -2.80 2.42
N ARG A 291 19.05 -1.87 2.11
CA ARG A 291 20.13 -2.09 1.14
C ARG A 291 20.99 -3.32 1.49
N LYS A 292 21.47 -3.41 2.73
CA LYS A 292 22.29 -4.53 3.20
C LYS A 292 21.50 -5.83 3.20
N ILE A 293 20.24 -5.78 3.63
CA ILE A 293 19.35 -6.96 3.64
C ILE A 293 19.20 -7.51 2.22
N LEU A 294 18.82 -6.68 1.23
CA LEU A 294 18.70 -7.14 -0.15
C LEU A 294 20.02 -7.68 -0.70
N GLN A 295 21.15 -7.03 -0.39
CA GLN A 295 22.47 -7.50 -0.84
C GLN A 295 22.80 -8.89 -0.28
N MET A 296 22.55 -9.14 1.02
CA MET A 296 22.79 -10.44 1.65
C MET A 296 21.94 -11.54 0.98
N PHE A 297 20.66 -11.29 0.76
CA PHE A 297 19.76 -12.27 0.13
C PHE A 297 20.07 -12.48 -1.36
N MET A 298 20.39 -11.43 -2.12
CA MET A 298 20.81 -11.57 -3.51
C MET A 298 22.15 -12.32 -3.63
N TYR A 299 23.05 -12.16 -2.66
CA TYR A 299 24.27 -12.95 -2.59
C TYR A 299 23.97 -14.42 -2.29
N GLY A 300 23.16 -14.71 -1.26
CA GLY A 300 22.76 -16.07 -0.90
C GLY A 300 22.00 -16.80 -2.01
N GLY A 301 21.18 -16.09 -2.79
CA GLY A 301 20.50 -16.60 -3.98
C GLY A 301 21.39 -16.71 -5.23
N GLY A 302 22.67 -16.32 -5.15
CA GLY A 302 23.62 -16.45 -6.24
C GLY A 302 23.53 -15.41 -7.36
N LEU A 303 22.93 -14.25 -7.09
CA LEU A 303 22.76 -13.16 -8.07
C LEU A 303 23.92 -12.15 -8.10
N LEU A 304 24.85 -12.20 -7.14
CA LEU A 304 25.89 -11.17 -6.95
C LEU A 304 27.34 -11.69 -6.94
N HIS A 305 27.60 -12.88 -7.49
CA HIS A 305 28.90 -13.56 -7.39
C HIS A 305 30.12 -12.76 -7.91
N ALA A 306 29.96 -11.83 -8.86
CA ALA A 306 31.07 -11.06 -9.44
C ALA A 306 31.53 -9.86 -8.58
N ASP A 307 30.63 -9.28 -7.78
CA ASP A 307 30.87 -8.02 -7.04
C ASP A 307 30.93 -8.22 -5.51
N SER A 308 30.84 -9.47 -5.04
CA SER A 308 30.70 -9.75 -3.61
C SER A 308 31.99 -9.45 -2.84
N ARG A 309 31.87 -8.67 -1.78
CA ARG A 309 32.92 -8.53 -0.77
C ARG A 309 32.94 -9.79 0.08
N HIS A 310 34.12 -10.31 0.41
CA HIS A 310 34.26 -11.40 1.37
C HIS A 310 33.47 -11.07 2.65
N GLY A 311 32.55 -11.96 3.07
CA GLY A 311 31.80 -11.84 4.32
C GLY A 311 30.30 -11.56 4.22
N ASP A 312 29.71 -11.39 3.03
CA ASP A 312 28.24 -11.28 2.92
C ASP A 312 27.52 -12.61 3.26
N GLU A 313 28.16 -13.76 3.01
CA GLU A 313 27.71 -15.08 3.48
C GLU A 313 27.59 -15.13 5.01
N LYS A 314 28.66 -14.70 5.70
CA LYS A 314 28.71 -14.68 7.16
C LYS A 314 27.62 -13.80 7.75
N LYS A 315 27.42 -12.60 7.18
CA LYS A 315 26.35 -11.68 7.63
C LYS A 315 24.96 -12.25 7.35
N LEU A 316 24.76 -12.94 6.22
CA LEU A 316 23.49 -13.61 5.95
C LEU A 316 23.23 -14.69 7.00
N ASN A 317 24.22 -15.52 7.32
CA ASN A 317 24.09 -16.56 8.35
C ASN A 317 23.81 -15.94 9.73
N GLU A 318 24.55 -14.90 10.14
CA GLU A 318 24.29 -14.17 11.39
C GLU A 318 22.87 -13.56 11.42
N PHE A 319 22.40 -13.03 10.28
CA PHE A 319 21.05 -12.48 10.17
C PHE A 319 19.97 -13.57 10.29
N LEU A 320 20.18 -14.73 9.66
CA LEU A 320 19.27 -15.87 9.74
C LEU A 320 19.26 -16.47 11.15
N GLU A 321 20.41 -16.59 11.81
CA GLU A 321 20.53 -17.08 13.19
C GLU A 321 19.83 -16.14 14.18
N ALA A 322 20.00 -14.82 14.03
CA ALA A 322 19.42 -13.84 14.95
C ALA A 322 17.89 -13.71 14.83
N ASN A 323 17.32 -13.93 13.64
CA ASN A 323 15.90 -13.67 13.38
C ASN A 323 15.08 -14.95 13.17
N GLY A 324 15.72 -16.07 12.80
CA GLY A 324 15.06 -17.27 12.33
C GLY A 324 14.50 -17.13 10.89
N PRO A 325 14.32 -18.25 10.17
CA PRO A 325 14.04 -18.26 8.74
C PRO A 325 12.75 -17.52 8.37
N THR A 326 11.65 -17.77 9.09
CA THR A 326 10.34 -17.14 8.83
C THR A 326 10.40 -15.62 8.97
N HIS A 327 11.09 -15.12 10.01
CA HIS A 327 11.21 -13.70 10.26
C HIS A 327 12.12 -13.02 9.23
N SER A 328 13.23 -13.67 8.89
CA SER A 328 14.15 -13.19 7.87
C SER A 328 13.48 -13.03 6.49
N ILE A 329 12.64 -14.01 6.08
CA ILE A 329 11.89 -13.91 4.82
C ILE A 329 10.84 -12.79 4.88
N ALA A 330 10.17 -12.61 6.02
CA ALA A 330 9.21 -11.52 6.21
C ALA A 330 9.85 -10.14 6.12
N ILE A 331 11.00 -9.96 6.77
CA ILE A 331 11.79 -8.74 6.69
C ILE A 331 12.21 -8.48 5.24
N PHE A 332 12.74 -9.50 4.56
CA PHE A 332 13.21 -9.38 3.19
C PHE A 332 12.10 -8.94 2.22
N ASN A 333 10.95 -9.63 2.22
CA ASN A 333 9.84 -9.27 1.36
C ASN A 333 9.23 -7.90 1.71
N SER A 334 9.21 -7.52 2.99
CA SER A 334 8.84 -6.16 3.38
C SER A 334 9.71 -5.10 2.73
N CYS A 335 11.03 -5.36 2.60
CA CYS A 335 11.94 -4.44 1.91
C CYS A 335 11.57 -4.30 0.42
N LEU A 336 11.28 -5.42 -0.26
CA LEU A 336 10.88 -5.43 -1.67
C LEU A 336 9.56 -4.67 -1.89
N HIS A 337 8.56 -4.88 -1.05
CA HIS A 337 7.29 -4.15 -1.13
C HIS A 337 7.45 -2.65 -0.88
N ASP A 338 8.28 -2.25 0.08
CA ASP A 338 8.59 -0.84 0.31
C ASP A 338 9.16 -0.17 -0.94
N PHE A 339 10.07 -0.87 -1.64
CA PHE A 339 10.69 -0.35 -2.86
C PHE A 339 9.67 -0.27 -3.99
N LEU A 340 8.88 -1.32 -4.20
CA LEU A 340 7.85 -1.36 -5.24
C LEU A 340 6.79 -0.29 -5.00
N ARG A 341 6.36 -0.06 -3.76
CA ARG A 341 5.34 0.93 -3.40
C ARG A 341 5.73 2.33 -3.90
N ILE A 342 6.96 2.77 -3.61
CA ILE A 342 7.42 4.09 -4.08
C ILE A 342 7.60 4.09 -5.60
N ALA A 343 8.24 3.06 -6.16
CA ALA A 343 8.50 2.96 -7.59
C ALA A 343 7.20 2.96 -8.42
N ALA A 344 6.17 2.25 -7.97
CA ALA A 344 4.85 2.21 -8.60
C ALA A 344 4.15 3.58 -8.56
N SER A 345 4.21 4.29 -7.42
CA SER A 345 3.66 5.65 -7.33
C SER A 345 4.35 6.61 -8.29
N VAL A 346 5.69 6.57 -8.38
CA VAL A 346 6.45 7.40 -9.33
C VAL A 346 6.15 7.02 -10.78
N HIS A 347 6.10 5.72 -11.09
CA HIS A 347 5.73 5.21 -12.41
C HIS A 347 4.39 5.78 -12.88
N ASN A 348 3.38 5.80 -12.01
CA ASN A 348 2.04 6.29 -12.34
C ASN A 348 1.98 7.78 -12.66
N VAL A 349 2.97 8.57 -12.22
CA VAL A 349 3.09 10.00 -12.54
C VAL A 349 3.91 10.22 -13.80
N ILE A 350 5.06 9.54 -13.92
CA ILE A 350 6.01 9.74 -15.03
C ILE A 350 5.47 9.18 -16.35
N LYS A 351 4.84 8.00 -16.33
CA LYS A 351 4.39 7.28 -17.53
C LYS A 351 3.53 8.11 -18.48
N PRO A 352 2.41 8.72 -18.05
CA PRO A 352 1.54 9.46 -18.97
C PRO A 352 2.25 10.68 -19.60
N ASP A 353 3.03 11.43 -18.81
CA ASP A 353 3.80 12.57 -19.30
C ASP A 353 4.87 12.14 -20.30
N PHE A 354 5.64 11.10 -19.97
CA PHE A 354 6.66 10.55 -20.86
C PHE A 354 6.10 10.16 -22.22
N TYR A 355 4.95 9.48 -22.26
CA TYR A 355 4.31 9.11 -23.53
C TYR A 355 3.82 10.32 -24.30
N HIS A 356 3.24 11.31 -23.64
CA HIS A 356 2.84 12.57 -24.27
C HIS A 356 4.05 13.27 -24.91
N TRP A 357 5.18 13.34 -24.20
CA TRP A 357 6.39 13.98 -24.70
C TRP A 357 6.94 13.33 -25.98
N ILE A 358 7.00 12.00 -26.02
CA ILE A 358 7.57 11.29 -27.18
C ILE A 358 6.58 11.15 -28.36
N ASN A 359 5.28 11.11 -28.08
CA ASN A 359 4.26 10.85 -29.11
C ASN A 359 3.65 12.14 -29.66
N GLU A 360 3.45 13.15 -28.83
CA GLU A 360 2.76 14.39 -29.21
C GLU A 360 3.73 15.56 -29.36
N GLN A 361 4.74 15.68 -28.49
CA GLN A 361 5.72 16.77 -28.57
C GLN A 361 6.95 16.44 -29.42
N GLY A 362 7.07 15.19 -29.90
CA GLY A 362 8.15 14.77 -30.78
C GLY A 362 9.53 14.75 -30.11
N LEU A 363 9.59 14.62 -28.77
CA LEU A 363 10.87 14.46 -28.09
C LEU A 363 11.56 13.14 -28.49
N ASP A 364 12.90 13.13 -28.40
CA ASP A 364 13.72 11.95 -28.66
C ASP A 364 13.15 10.69 -28.01
N ARG A 365 13.00 9.65 -28.82
CA ARG A 365 12.48 8.35 -28.40
C ARG A 365 13.58 7.50 -27.75
N PRO A 366 13.22 6.54 -26.87
CA PRO A 366 14.17 5.53 -26.46
C PRO A 366 14.68 4.76 -27.69
N THR A 367 15.97 4.48 -27.74
CA THR A 367 16.59 3.69 -28.83
C THR A 367 16.46 2.19 -28.61
N ARG A 368 15.92 1.78 -27.45
CA ARG A 368 15.60 0.38 -27.15
C ARG A 368 14.46 -0.10 -28.03
N THR A 369 14.70 -1.19 -28.74
CA THR A 369 13.67 -1.93 -29.47
C THR A 369 13.25 -3.13 -28.65
N ASN A 370 12.02 -3.60 -28.87
CA ASN A 370 11.65 -4.88 -28.25
C ASN A 370 12.51 -6.01 -28.87
N ILE A 371 12.67 -7.14 -28.18
CA ILE A 371 13.50 -8.26 -28.67
C ILE A 371 13.01 -8.77 -30.03
N ARG A 372 11.69 -8.88 -30.24
CA ARG A 372 11.10 -9.26 -31.53
C ARG A 372 11.45 -8.27 -32.65
N GLU A 373 11.47 -6.98 -32.34
CA GLU A 373 11.83 -5.90 -33.27
C GLU A 373 13.34 -5.85 -33.58
N MET A 374 14.19 -6.38 -32.69
CA MET A 374 15.64 -6.50 -32.97
C MET A 374 15.91 -7.41 -34.16
N PHE A 375 15.09 -8.46 -34.33
CA PHE A 375 15.28 -9.45 -35.39
C PHE A 375 14.57 -9.08 -36.70
N THR A 376 13.46 -8.31 -36.66
CA THR A 376 12.78 -7.87 -37.89
C THR A 376 13.55 -6.79 -38.64
N ARG A 377 14.44 -6.04 -37.97
CA ARG A 377 15.31 -5.03 -38.62
C ARG A 377 16.51 -5.62 -39.38
N LEU A 378 16.70 -6.94 -39.32
CA LEU A 378 17.76 -7.64 -40.04
C LEU A 378 17.27 -8.22 -41.39
N GLU A 379 15.98 -8.08 -41.69
CA GLU A 379 15.35 -8.60 -42.91
C GLU A 379 15.11 -7.52 -43.98
N ASP A 380 15.42 -6.26 -43.67
CA ASP A 380 15.50 -5.12 -44.59
C ASP A 380 16.97 -4.70 -44.78
#